data_AF-K1T344-F1
#
_entry.id   AF-K1T344-F1
#
_cell.length_a   1.000
_cell.length_b   1.000
_cell.length_c   1.000
_cell.angle_alpha   90.00
_cell.angle_beta   90.00
_cell.angle_gamma   90.00
#
_symmetry.space_group_name_H-M   'P 1'
#
loop_
_entity.id
_entity.type
_entity.pdbx_description
1 polymer ?
#
loop_
_entity_poly.entity_id
_entity_poly.type
_entity_poly.pdbx_seq_one_letter_code
_entity_poly.pdbx_strand_id
1 'polypeptide(L)' 'YNLEDGKSSETEVYDIDANRVMSMKAERNGNEICVTYTSGRAFKITAEGKVFDAPAADNGQIIINL' A
#
# COMPACT_ATOMS: atom_id res chain seq x y z
N TYR A 1 4.55 -11.54 3.97
CA TYR A 1 3.15 -11.71 4.39
C TYR A 1 2.37 -12.24 3.21
N ASN A 2 1.40 -13.15 3.43
CA ASN A 2 0.60 -13.75 2.36
C ASN A 2 -0.77 -13.07 2.32
N LEU A 3 -1.07 -12.34 1.25
CA LEU A 3 -2.40 -11.79 1.00
C LEU A 3 -3.18 -12.79 0.13
N GLU A 4 -4.18 -13.43 0.71
CA GLU A 4 -5.04 -14.40 0.03
C GLU A 4 -6.00 -13.71 -0.93
N ASP A 5 -6.50 -14.44 -1.93
CA ASP A 5 -7.45 -13.93 -2.91
C ASP A 5 -8.77 -13.49 -2.24
N GLY A 6 -9.30 -12.35 -2.70
CA GLY A 6 -10.48 -11.71 -2.14
C GLY A 6 -10.29 -11.13 -0.74
N LYS A 7 -9.06 -11.07 -0.23
CA LYS A 7 -8.73 -10.46 1.06
C LYS A 7 -8.07 -9.11 0.89
N SER A 8 -8.18 -8.29 1.93
CA SER A 8 -7.50 -7.01 2.06
C SER A 8 -6.67 -6.94 3.33
N SER A 9 -5.68 -6.06 3.31
CA SER A 9 -4.90 -5.67 4.48
C SER A 9 -4.77 -4.16 4.50
N GLU A 10 -4.87 -3.57 5.68
CA GLU A 10 -4.84 -2.13 5.88
C GLU A 10 -3.78 -1.77 6.91
N THR A 11 -3.16 -0.61 6.73
CA THR A 11 -2.22 -0.05 7.68
C THR A 11 -2.31 1.46 7.70
N GLU A 12 -2.08 2.02 8.88
CA GLU A 12 -2.02 3.45 9.11
C GLU A 12 -0.76 3.76 9.92
N VAL A 13 -0.12 4.88 9.60
CA VAL A 13 1.06 5.38 10.29
C VAL A 13 0.74 6.75 10.87
N TYR A 14 1.09 6.93 12.13
CA TYR A 14 0.88 8.16 12.88
C TYR A 14 2.21 8.77 13.29
N ASP A 15 2.27 10.10 13.34
CA ASP A 15 3.42 10.80 13.92
C ASP A 15 3.38 10.82 15.46
N ILE A 16 4.35 11.48 16.08
CA ILE A 16 4.47 11.59 17.54
C ILE A 16 3.28 12.33 18.19
N ASP A 17 2.60 13.18 17.42
CA ASP A 17 1.45 13.97 17.85
C ASP A 17 0.12 13.26 17.53
N ALA A 18 0.18 11.98 17.12
CA ALA A 18 -0.94 11.15 16.72
C ALA A 18 -1.73 11.66 15.49
N ASN A 19 -1.10 12.46 14.63
CA ASN A 19 -1.69 12.79 13.33
C ASN A 19 -1.41 11.66 12.32
N ARG A 20 -2.41 11.28 11.53
CA ARG A 20 -2.23 10.27 10.48
C ARG A 20 -1.39 10.84 9.35
N VAL A 21 -0.21 10.27 9.11
CA VAL A 21 0.73 10.70 8.07
C VAL A 21 0.75 9.78 6.85
N MET A 22 0.24 8.57 7.00
CA MET A 22 0.05 7.62 5.90
C MET A 22 -1.12 6.69 6.18
N SER A 23 -1.87 6.34 5.14
CA SER A 23 -2.81 5.21 5.13
C SER A 23 -2.58 4.39 3.88
N MET A 24 -2.68 3.07 3.98
CA MET A 24 -2.55 2.17 2.84
C MET A 24 -3.52 1.00 2.98
N LYS A 25 -4.17 0.64 1.88
CA LYS A 25 -4.98 -0.58 1.73
C LYS A 25 -4.45 -1.38 0.55
N ALA A 26 -4.18 -2.65 0.77
CA ALA A 26 -3.87 -3.61 -0.27
C ALA A 26 -5.02 -4.61 -0.39
N GLU A 27 -5.51 -4.84 -1.61
CA GLU A 27 -6.61 -5.77 -1.89
C GLU A 27 -6.22 -6.70 -3.04
N ARG A 28 -6.34 -8.01 -2.84
CA ARG A 28 -6.02 -9.00 -3.87
C ARG A 28 -7.27 -9.43 -4.61
N ASN A 29 -7.21 -9.34 -5.93
CA ASN A 29 -8.23 -9.77 -6.87
C ASN A 29 -7.59 -10.71 -7.91
N GLY A 30 -7.62 -12.01 -7.64
CA GLY A 30 -6.97 -13.05 -8.42
C GLY A 30 -5.44 -12.91 -8.45
N ASN A 31 -4.89 -12.56 -9.62
CA ASN A 31 -3.46 -12.37 -9.85
C ASN A 31 -3.02 -10.90 -9.74
N GLU A 32 -3.90 -10.02 -9.27
CA GLU A 32 -3.61 -8.60 -9.10
C GLU A 32 -3.72 -8.23 -7.62
N ILE A 33 -2.77 -7.43 -7.13
CA ILE A 33 -2.92 -6.69 -5.89
C ILE A 33 -3.04 -5.21 -6.23
N CYS A 34 -4.16 -4.61 -5.85
CA CYS A 34 -4.40 -3.18 -5.94
C CYS A 34 -4.05 -2.55 -4.60
N VAL A 35 -3.04 -1.68 -4.58
CA VAL A 35 -2.66 -0.90 -3.40
C VAL A 35 -3.12 0.53 -3.58
N THR A 36 -3.95 1.02 -2.67
CA THR A 36 -4.32 2.44 -2.57
C THR A 36 -3.71 3.05 -1.32
N TYR A 37 -3.23 4.29 -1.42
CA TYR A 37 -2.59 4.95 -0.28
C TYR A 37 -2.72 6.47 -0.30
N THR A 38 -2.55 7.05 0.88
CA THR A 38 -2.35 8.48 1.13
C THR A 38 -1.02 8.61 1.85
N SER A 39 -0.09 9.43 1.37
CA SER A 39 1.20 9.67 2.02
C SER A 39 1.79 11.01 1.59
N GLY A 40 2.26 11.80 2.55
CA GLY A 40 3.02 13.03 2.28
C GLY A 40 4.48 12.79 1.87
N ARG A 41 4.96 11.54 1.84
CA ARG A 41 6.35 11.17 1.51
C ARG A 41 6.40 9.97 0.58
N ALA A 42 7.44 9.92 -0.25
CA ALA A 42 7.71 8.75 -1.06
C ALA A 42 8.15 7.56 -0.19
N PHE A 43 7.76 6.35 -0.57
CA PHE A 43 8.12 5.09 0.09
C PHE A 43 8.25 3.96 -0.95
N LYS A 44 8.60 2.76 -0.49
CA LYS A 44 8.73 1.57 -1.35
C LYS A 44 7.82 0.45 -0.85
N ILE A 45 7.24 -0.29 -1.78
CA ILE A 45 6.43 -1.48 -1.51
C ILE A 45 7.19 -2.69 -2.04
N THR A 46 7.33 -3.73 -1.23
CA THR A 46 7.91 -5.01 -1.65
C THR A 46 6.83 -6.08 -1.69
N ALA A 47 6.63 -6.71 -2.85
CA ALA A 47 5.69 -7.80 -3.05
C ALA A 47 6.28 -8.81 -4.06
N GLU A 48 6.13 -10.11 -3.81
CA GLU A 48 6.67 -11.18 -4.68
C GLU A 48 8.15 -10.99 -5.06
N GLY A 49 8.97 -10.49 -4.13
CA GLY A 49 10.39 -10.22 -4.36
C GLY A 49 10.69 -9.02 -5.27
N LYS A 50 9.65 -8.32 -5.78
CA LYS A 50 9.76 -7.09 -6.57
C LYS A 50 9.59 -5.87 -5.66
N VAL A 51 10.21 -4.75 -6.06
CA VAL A 51 10.13 -3.47 -5.35
C VAL A 51 9.44 -2.45 -6.26
N PHE A 52 8.45 -1.76 -5.72
CA PHE A 52 7.67 -0.73 -6.39
C PHE A 52 7.88 0.62 -5.67
N ASP A 53 8.18 1.66 -6.43
CA ASP A 53 8.30 3.02 -5.89
C ASP A 53 6.91 3.67 -5.79
N ALA A 54 6.61 4.23 -4.61
CA ALA A 54 5.36 4.93 -4.32
C ALA A 54 5.68 6.40 -4.03
N PRO A 55 5.40 7.34 -4.95
CA PRO A 55 5.59 8.77 -4.71
C PRO A 55 4.64 9.28 -3.62
N ALA A 56 4.91 10.49 -3.09
CA ALA A 56 3.94 11.18 -2.25
C ALA A 56 2.66 11.46 -3.05
N ALA A 57 1.50 11.14 -2.48
CA ALA A 57 0.20 11.31 -3.12
C ALA A 57 -0.92 11.28 -2.08
N ASP A 58 -1.98 12.06 -2.30
CA ASP A 58 -3.17 12.04 -1.44
C ASP A 58 -4.10 10.86 -1.75
N ASN A 59 -4.05 10.35 -2.99
CA ASN A 59 -4.79 9.19 -3.49
C ASN A 59 -3.93 8.38 -4.48
N GLY A 60 -2.79 7.89 -4.01
CA GLY A 60 -1.89 7.07 -4.80
C GLY A 60 -2.45 5.67 -5.05
N GLN A 61 -2.15 5.11 -6.22
CA GLN A 61 -2.50 3.73 -6.58
C GLN A 61 -1.31 3.03 -7.22
N ILE A 62 -1.07 1.78 -6.83
CA ILE A 62 -0.10 0.89 -7.46
C ILE A 62 -0.79 -0.45 -7.74
N ILE A 63 -0.65 -0.93 -8.97
CA ILE A 63 -1.14 -2.24 -9.40
C ILE A 63 0.05 -3.21 -9.49
N ILE A 64 -0.03 -4.30 -8.74
CA ILE A 64 1.00 -5.35 -8.68
C ILE A 64 0.44 -6.61 -9.33
N ASN A 65 1.04 -7.01 -10.44
CA ASN A 65 0.77 -8.30 -11.08
C ASN A 65 1.66 -9.38 -10.44
N LEU A 66 1.01 -10.40 -9.88
CA LEU A 66 1.63 -11.56 -9.21
C LEU A 66 2.32 -12.47 -10.24
#